data_AF-A0A651DCZ3-F1
#
_entry.id   AF-A0A651DCZ3-F1
#
_cell.length_a   1.000
_cell.length_b   1.000
_cell.length_c   1.000
_cell.angle_alpha   90.00
_cell.angle_beta   90.00
_cell.angle_gamma   90.00
#
_symmetry.space_group_name_H-M   'P 1'
#
loop_
_entity.id
_entity.type
_entity.pdbx_description
1 polymer ?
#
loop_
_entity_poly.entity_id
_entity_poly.type
_entity_poly.pdbx_seq_one_letter_code
_entity_poly.pdbx_strand_id
1 'polypeptide(L)' 'MWETCSVQLNVRLPREIAQQAEEVQESDPEFLSRIVLYGLTRRSVYRHLREQQETSSGGSDSPVALPL' A
#
# COMPACT_ATOMS: atom_id res chain seq x y z
N MET A 1 -0.64 12.22 18.23
CA MET A 1 0.65 11.52 18.13
C MET A 1 0.32 10.18 17.49
N TRP A 2 0.66 9.95 16.21
CA TRP A 2 0.33 8.66 15.58
C TRP A 2 1.15 7.56 16.26
N GLU A 3 0.46 6.55 16.77
CA GLU A 3 1.10 5.37 17.36
C GLU A 3 1.88 4.65 16.26
N THR A 4 3.14 4.29 16.56
CA THR A 4 3.99 3.50 15.65
C THR A 4 4.26 2.15 16.26
N CYS A 5 4.32 1.11 15.43
CA CYS A 5 4.67 -0.24 15.85
C CYS A 5 5.82 -0.78 15.00
N SER A 6 6.73 -1.51 15.64
CA SER A 6 7.79 -2.24 14.93
C SER A 6 7.25 -3.59 14.47
N VAL A 7 7.62 -4.00 13.26
CA VAL A 7 7.23 -5.28 12.68
C VAL A 7 8.46 -5.98 12.09
N GLN A 8 8.48 -7.31 12.15
CA GLN A 8 9.49 -8.13 11.46
C GLN A 8 8.84 -8.79 10.24
N LEU A 9 9.53 -8.72 9.10
CA LEU A 9 9.10 -9.32 7.84
C LEU A 9 10.10 -10.38 7.42
N ASN A 10 9.64 -11.63 7.29
CA ASN A 10 10.41 -12.71 6.68
C ASN A 10 9.92 -12.94 5.26
N VAL A 11 10.82 -12.84 4.29
CA VAL A 11 10.50 -13.00 2.86
C VAL A 11 11.40 -14.05 2.23
N ARG A 12 10.88 -14.76 1.23
CA ARG A 12 11.69 -15.65 0.38
C ARG A 12 11.88 -14.97 -0.95
N LEU A 13 13.12 -14.70 -1.30
CA LEU A 13 13.50 -14.01 -2.54
C LEU A 13 14.29 -14.97 -3.45
N PRO A 14 14.21 -14.79 -4.78
CA PRO A 14 15.18 -15.39 -5.69
C PRO A 14 16.61 -15.00 -5.29
N ARG A 15 17.57 -15.90 -5.54
CA ARG A 15 18.96 -15.75 -5.07
C ARG A 15 19.60 -14.42 -5.48
N GLU A 16 19.41 -14.01 -6.74
CA GLU A 16 19.96 -12.77 -7.28
C GLU A 16 19.43 -11.53 -6.54
N ILE A 17 18.14 -11.53 -6.20
CA ILE A 17 17.51 -10.43 -5.48
C ILE A 17 17.90 -10.43 -4.01
N ALA A 18 18.05 -11.61 -3.39
CA ALA A 18 18.55 -11.74 -2.03
C ALA A 18 19.97 -11.17 -1.91
N GLN A 19 20.85 -11.49 -2.87
CA GLN A 19 22.21 -10.95 -2.90
C GLN A 19 22.21 -9.42 -3.01
N GLN A 20 21.40 -8.85 -3.90
CA GLN A 20 21.26 -7.39 -4.00
C GLN A 20 20.74 -6.76 -2.69
N ALA A 21 19.80 -7.42 -2.00
CA ALA A 21 19.31 -6.94 -0.72
C ALA A 21 20.40 -6.95 0.36
N GLU A 22 21.26 -7.98 0.38
CA GLU A 22 22.41 -8.07 1.28
C GLU A 22 23.44 -6.95 1.01
N GLU A 23 23.84 -6.77 -0.25
CA GLU A 23 24.78 -5.70 -0.67
C GLU A 23 24.26 -4.29 -0.33
N VAL A 24 22.95 -4.08 -0.50
CA VAL A 24 22.29 -2.83 -0.14
C VAL A 24 22.20 -2.67 1.37
N GLN A 25 21.96 -3.74 2.13
CA GLN A 25 21.90 -3.68 3.59
C GLN A 25 23.27 -3.35 4.21
N GLU A 26 24.36 -3.84 3.64
CA GLU A 26 25.72 -3.51 4.08
C GLU A 26 26.09 -2.05 3.79
N SER A 27 25.66 -1.51 2.65
CA SER A 27 26.00 -0.15 2.22
C SER A 27 25.03 0.94 2.72
N ASP A 28 23.74 0.62 2.85
CA ASP A 28 22.66 1.48 3.33
C ASP A 28 21.57 0.66 4.05
N PRO A 29 21.73 0.42 5.38
CA PRO A 29 20.82 -0.42 6.14
C PRO A 29 19.38 0.14 6.25
N GLU A 30 19.20 1.43 6.00
CA GLU A 30 17.90 2.11 6.05
C GLU A 30 17.13 2.04 4.72
N PHE A 31 17.79 1.60 3.64
CA PHE A 31 17.19 1.59 2.31
C PHE A 31 15.96 0.69 2.21
N LEU A 32 16.07 -0.56 2.68
CA LEU A 32 14.96 -1.52 2.63
C LEU A 32 13.77 -1.04 3.46
N SER A 33 14.00 -0.44 4.61
CA SER A 33 12.96 0.19 5.44
C SER A 33 12.22 1.28 4.69
N ARG A 34 12.94 2.15 3.97
CA ARG A 34 12.35 3.21 3.14
C ARG A 34 11.54 2.65 1.97
N ILE A 35 12.05 1.63 1.28
CA ILE A 35 11.34 0.95 0.19
C ILE A 35 10.04 0.31 0.70
N VAL A 36 10.09 -0.40 1.84
CA VAL A 36 8.92 -1.05 2.44
C VAL A 36 7.88 -0.02 2.85
N LEU A 37 8.29 1.05 3.56
CA LEU A 37 7.38 2.13 3.95
C LEU A 37 6.71 2.76 2.72
N TYR A 38 7.49 3.08 1.69
CA TYR A 38 6.96 3.64 0.45
C TYR A 38 5.97 2.67 -0.22
N GLY A 39 6.34 1.40 -0.37
CA GLY A 39 5.51 0.38 -1.01
C GLY A 39 4.18 0.15 -0.29
N LEU A 40 4.21 0.06 1.05
CA LEU A 40 3.01 -0.11 1.88
C LEU A 40 2.12 1.13 1.85
N THR A 41 2.70 2.32 1.95
CA THR A 41 1.95 3.58 1.89
C THR A 41 1.28 3.74 0.53
N ARG A 42 2.01 3.49 -0.56
CA ARG A 42 1.47 3.53 -1.92
C ARG A 42 0.31 2.55 -2.08
N ARG A 43 0.46 1.30 -1.61
CA ARG A 43 -0.61 0.30 -1.66
C ARG A 43 -1.84 0.74 -0.88
N SER A 44 -1.65 1.34 0.30
CA SER A 44 -2.76 1.80 1.15
C SER A 44 -3.55 2.94 0.48
N VAL A 45 -2.83 3.96 -0.03
CA VAL A 45 -3.46 5.11 -0.70
C VAL A 45 -4.20 4.67 -1.96
N TYR A 46 -3.59 3.86 -2.82
CA TYR A 46 -4.25 3.40 -4.04
C TYR A 46 -5.48 2.55 -3.75
N ARG A 47 -5.44 1.71 -2.71
CA ARG A 47 -6.61 0.93 -2.29
C ARG A 47 -7.74 1.85 -1.86
N HIS A 48 -7.45 2.82 -0.99
CA HIS A 48 -8.45 3.77 -0.49
C HIS A 48 -9.09 4.58 -1.62
N LEU A 49 -8.29 5.08 -2.57
CA LEU A 49 -8.80 5.83 -3.72
C LEU A 49 -9.68 4.96 -4.62
N ARG A 50 -9.34 3.68 -4.80
CA ARG A 50 -10.19 2.74 -5.57
C ARG A 50 -11.50 2.43 -4.87
N GLU A 51 -11.48 2.17 -3.56
CA GLU A 51 -12.68 1.92 -2.76
C GLU A 51 -13.64 3.13 -2.78
N GLN A 52 -13.10 4.35 -2.74
CA GLN A 52 -13.89 5.59 -2.89
C GLN A 52 -14.52 5.72 -4.28
N GLN A 53 -13.82 5.33 -5.34
CA GLN A 53 -14.34 5.39 -6.70
C GLN A 53 -15.48 4.39 -6.93
N GLU A 54 -15.37 3.19 -6.37
CA GLU A 54 -16.39 2.14 -6.44
C GLU A 54 -17.66 2.52 -5.66
N THR A 55 -17.51 3.14 -4.48
CA THR A 55 -18.66 3.65 -3.69
C THR A 55 -19.31 4.89 -4.30
N SER A 56 -18.54 5.76 -4.97
CA SER A 56 -19.07 6.94 -5.66
C SER A 56 -19.82 6.60 -6.95
N SER A 57 -19.55 5.45 -7.57
CA SER A 57 -20.18 5.01 -8.83
C SER A 57 -21.44 4.16 -8.63
N GLY A 58 -21.76 3.75 -7.39
CA GLY A 58 -22.94 2.94 -7.07
C GLY A 58 -24.17 3.72 -6.58
N GLY A 59 -24.13 5.06 -6.59
CA GLY A 59 -25.12 5.93 -5.95
C GLY A 59 -26.05 6.71 -6.89
N SER A 60 -26.21 6.32 -8.15
CA SER A 60 -27.08 7.02 -9.09
C SER A 60 -27.94 6.05 -9.92
N ASP A 61 -28.80 5.29 -9.25
CA ASP A 61 -30.01 4.80 -9.90
C ASP A 61 -31.14 4.69 -8.87
N SER A 62 -31.85 5.80 -8.67
CA SER A 62 -33.15 5.77 -8.03
C SER A 62 -34.10 6.62 -8.87
N PRO A 63 -35.20 6.03 -9.39
CA PRO A 63 -36.09 6.70 -10.32
C PRO A 63 -36.85 7.78 -9.55
N VAL A 64 -36.72 9.03 -10.00
CA VAL A 64 -37.50 10.16 -9.47
C VAL A 64 -38.97 9.90 -9.83
N ALA A 65 -39.74 9.44 -8.85
CA ALA A 65 -41.20 9.39 -8.95
C ALA A 65 -41.72 10.84 -8.86
N LEU A 66 -42.24 11.36 -9.97
CA LEU A 66 -42.95 12.63 -10.04
C LEU A 66 -44.33 12.47 -9.37
N PRO A 67 -44.74 13.35 -8.44
CA PRO A 67 -46.11 13.36 -7.93
C PRO A 67 -47.05 14.02 -8.95
N LEU A 68 -48.25 13.43 -9.07
CA LEU A 68 -49.39 13.87 -9.87
C LEU A 68 -50.00 15.19 -9.36
#